data_AF-A0A1G5I9X8-F1
#
_entry.id   AF-A0A1G5I9X8-F1
#
_cell.length_a   1.000
_cell.length_b   1.000
_cell.length_c   1.000
_cell.angle_alpha   90.00
_cell.angle_beta   90.00
_cell.angle_gamma   90.00
#
_symmetry.space_group_name_H-M   'P 1'
#
loop_
_entity.id
_entity.type
_entity.pdbx_description
1 polymer ?
#
loop_
_entity_poly.entity_id
_entity_poly.type
_entity_poly.pdbx_seq_one_letter_code
_entity_poly.pdbx_strand_id
1 'polypeptide(L)'
;MRCSLLKITAAALVLGALGLPGLSRADESLPLGALSSTDARLRISSEQSTLSVALDFAKILTFEHPARTIIIGNPGIVDGTLSDEYNMVLTGKAVGATNLIVLGEAGREIAHVKISVSASANQVTTVYHGAAQQVYSCIDTCRPVGKAEPSK
;
A
#
# COMPACT_ATOMS: atom_id res chain seq x y z
N MET A 1 17.01 -15.65 -25.72
CA MET A 1 16.94 -17.10 -25.96
C MET A 1 16.16 -17.73 -24.82
N ARG A 2 15.15 -18.53 -25.16
CA ARG A 2 14.17 -19.15 -24.26
C ARG A 2 14.86 -20.05 -23.22
N CYS A 3 14.41 -20.03 -21.97
CA CYS A 3 14.48 -21.22 -21.13
C CYS A 3 13.11 -21.45 -20.48
N SER A 4 12.69 -22.70 -20.55
CA SER A 4 11.31 -23.17 -20.58
C SER A 4 10.88 -23.72 -19.22
N LEU A 5 9.58 -23.56 -18.92
CA LEU A 5 8.69 -24.48 -18.21
C LEU A 5 9.23 -25.32 -17.04
N LEU A 6 8.63 -25.14 -15.86
CA LEU A 6 8.26 -26.28 -15.02
C LEU A 6 6.82 -26.16 -14.51
N LYS A 7 6.00 -27.12 -14.95
CA LYS A 7 4.60 -27.33 -14.62
C LYS A 7 4.48 -27.90 -13.21
N ILE A 8 3.58 -27.37 -12.39
CA ILE A 8 3.07 -28.08 -11.21
C ILE A 8 1.56 -28.21 -11.37
N THR A 9 1.15 -29.33 -11.95
CA THR A 9 -0.23 -29.84 -11.93
C THR A 9 -0.48 -30.51 -10.58
N ALA A 10 -1.36 -29.94 -9.76
CA ALA A 10 -1.87 -30.61 -8.57
C ALA A 10 -3.02 -31.54 -8.95
N ALA A 11 -2.84 -32.83 -8.66
CA ALA A 11 -3.77 -33.91 -8.94
C ALA A 11 -4.98 -33.87 -7.99
N ALA A 12 -6.17 -34.03 -8.57
CA ALA A 12 -7.40 -34.36 -7.86
C ALA A 12 -7.42 -35.86 -7.56
N LEU A 13 -7.70 -36.24 -6.31
CA LEU A 13 -8.00 -37.62 -5.90
C LEU A 13 -9.35 -37.61 -5.19
N VAL A 14 -10.37 -38.05 -5.93
CA VAL A 14 -11.71 -38.37 -5.40
C VAL A 14 -11.78 -39.89 -5.28
N LEU A 15 -11.80 -40.41 -4.05
CA LEU A 15 -12.15 -41.80 -3.75
C LEU A 15 -13.09 -41.80 -2.55
N GLY A 16 -14.28 -42.38 -2.73
CA GLY A 16 -15.16 -42.72 -1.62
C GLY A 16 -16.64 -42.80 -1.98
N ALA A 17 -17.05 -43.89 -2.62
CA ALA A 17 -18.44 -44.35 -2.68
C ALA A 17 -18.52 -45.77 -2.09
N LEU A 18 -19.53 -46.02 -1.23
CA LEU A 18 -20.38 -47.23 -1.15
C LEU A 18 -20.90 -47.47 0.28
N GLY A 19 -22.22 -47.38 0.45
CA GLY A 19 -22.96 -47.79 1.65
C GLY A 19 -24.47 -47.51 1.53
N LEU A 20 -25.23 -48.51 1.06
CA LEU A 20 -26.71 -48.61 1.04
C LEU A 20 -27.20 -49.34 2.33
N PRO A 21 -28.51 -49.60 2.54
CA PRO A 21 -29.67 -48.71 2.62
C PRO A 21 -30.45 -48.91 3.95
N GLY A 22 -31.18 -47.90 4.42
CA GLY A 22 -32.07 -48.01 5.59
C GLY A 22 -33.46 -47.50 5.27
N LEU A 23 -34.41 -48.42 5.11
CA LEU A 23 -35.82 -48.16 4.83
C LEU A 23 -36.53 -47.78 6.13
N SER A 24 -36.97 -46.53 6.30
CA SER A 24 -38.00 -46.18 7.27
C SER A 24 -38.97 -45.16 6.69
N ARG A 25 -40.25 -45.54 6.67
CA ARG A 25 -41.41 -44.72 6.35
C ARG A 25 -41.87 -44.00 7.61
N ALA A 26 -41.91 -42.67 7.58
CA ALA A 26 -42.74 -41.74 8.36
C ALA A 26 -42.08 -40.36 8.16
N ASP A 27 -42.74 -39.23 8.00
CA ASP A 27 -44.12 -38.82 7.81
C ASP A 27 -43.97 -37.36 7.33
N GLU A 28 -44.91 -36.89 6.54
CA GLU A 28 -44.85 -35.61 5.83
C GLU A 28 -44.84 -34.42 6.80
N SER A 29 -43.72 -33.69 6.90
CA SER A 29 -43.73 -32.33 7.45
C SER A 29 -42.66 -31.47 6.81
N LEU A 30 -43.08 -30.53 5.95
CA LEU A 30 -42.28 -29.41 5.46
C LEU A 30 -41.80 -28.58 6.66
N PRO A 31 -40.52 -28.18 6.67
CA PRO A 31 -40.33 -26.75 6.47
C PRO A 31 -39.20 -26.39 5.51
N LEU A 32 -39.49 -25.32 4.76
CA LEU A 32 -38.58 -24.28 4.29
C LEU A 32 -37.23 -24.23 5.04
N GLY A 33 -36.11 -24.28 4.31
CA GLY A 33 -34.82 -23.99 4.91
C GLY A 33 -33.57 -24.27 4.07
N ALA A 34 -33.57 -24.03 2.76
CA ALA A 34 -32.33 -24.01 1.99
C ALA A 34 -31.61 -22.65 2.18
N LEU A 35 -30.77 -22.54 3.21
CA LEU A 35 -29.77 -21.48 3.34
C LEU A 35 -28.37 -22.12 3.27
N SER A 36 -27.96 -22.50 2.06
CA SER A 36 -26.54 -22.77 1.80
C SER A 36 -25.85 -21.43 1.54
N SER A 37 -25.38 -20.79 2.60
CA SER A 37 -24.62 -19.54 2.56
C SER A 37 -23.25 -19.78 1.93
N THR A 38 -23.15 -19.68 0.60
CA THR A 38 -21.84 -19.63 -0.08
C THR A 38 -21.25 -18.23 0.05
N ASP A 39 -20.84 -17.87 1.27
CA ASP A 39 -20.13 -16.61 1.58
C ASP A 39 -18.65 -16.78 1.19
N ALA A 40 -18.37 -16.76 -0.11
CA ALA A 40 -17.00 -16.66 -0.61
C ALA A 40 -16.46 -15.25 -0.33
N ARG A 41 -15.88 -15.08 0.86
CA ARG A 41 -15.29 -13.83 1.35
C ARG A 41 -14.11 -13.37 0.49
N LEU A 42 -14.02 -12.04 0.34
CA LEU A 42 -12.97 -11.31 -0.37
C LEU A 42 -11.56 -11.83 -0.06
N ARG A 43 -10.82 -12.20 -1.12
CA ARG A 43 -9.36 -12.31 -1.07
C ARG A 43 -8.78 -10.90 -1.17
N ILE A 44 -8.48 -10.28 -0.03
CA ILE A 44 -7.70 -9.03 -0.01
C ILE A 44 -6.24 -9.42 -0.18
N SER A 45 -5.72 -9.29 -1.40
CA SER A 45 -4.27 -9.25 -1.63
C SER A 45 -3.93 -7.83 -2.01
N SER A 46 -3.43 -7.06 -1.05
CA SER A 46 -3.01 -5.68 -1.23
C SER A 46 -1.49 -5.66 -1.11
N GLU A 47 -0.81 -5.86 -2.24
CA GLU A 47 0.63 -5.55 -2.37
C GLU A 47 0.77 -4.03 -2.28
N GLN A 48 0.82 -3.51 -1.05
CA GLN A 48 0.95 -2.08 -0.78
C GLN A 48 2.42 -1.69 -0.91
N SER A 49 2.74 -1.03 -2.00
CA SER A 49 4.03 -0.35 -2.12
C SER A 49 4.07 0.86 -1.17
N THR A 50 5.22 1.10 -0.55
CA THR A 50 5.44 2.26 0.31
C THR A 50 6.30 3.29 -0.41
N LEU A 51 5.83 4.53 -0.47
CA LEU A 51 6.50 5.67 -1.07
C LEU A 51 6.89 6.67 0.02
N SER A 52 8.20 6.90 0.18
CA SER A 52 8.70 7.98 1.04
C SER A 52 8.82 9.28 0.26
N VAL A 53 8.32 10.38 0.84
CA VAL A 53 8.39 11.74 0.32
C VAL A 53 8.93 12.66 1.42
N ALA A 54 9.80 13.60 1.07
CA ALA A 54 10.30 14.58 2.02
C ALA A 54 9.32 15.76 2.14
N LEU A 55 9.21 16.34 3.35
CA LEU A 55 8.44 17.55 3.60
C LEU A 55 8.89 18.69 2.68
N ASP A 56 7.94 19.38 2.04
CA ASP A 56 8.15 20.48 1.08
C ASP A 56 8.85 20.07 -0.22
N PHE A 57 9.05 18.77 -0.46
CA PHE A 57 9.59 18.25 -1.73
C PHE A 57 8.50 17.60 -2.58
N ALA A 58 8.68 17.71 -3.89
CA ALA A 58 7.87 17.04 -4.89
C ALA A 58 8.57 15.79 -5.45
N LYS A 59 7.78 14.79 -5.82
CA LYS A 59 8.21 13.57 -6.49
C LYS A 59 7.29 13.30 -7.65
N ILE A 60 7.88 12.92 -8.79
CA ILE A 60 7.12 12.52 -9.97
C ILE A 60 6.80 11.03 -9.86
N LEU A 61 5.53 10.69 -10.06
CA LEU A 61 5.05 9.33 -10.19
C LEU A 61 4.66 9.09 -11.64
N THR A 62 5.10 7.96 -12.18
CA THR A 62 4.77 7.52 -13.53
C THR A 62 3.97 6.22 -13.44
N PHE A 63 2.86 6.16 -14.17
CA PHE A 63 1.94 5.04 -14.20
C PHE A 63 2.10 4.24 -15.49
N GLU A 64 1.86 2.93 -15.43
CA GLU A 64 1.91 2.06 -16.62
C GLU A 64 0.68 2.22 -17.54
N HIS A 65 -0.40 2.82 -17.03
CA HIS A 65 -1.67 3.00 -17.71
C HIS A 65 -2.24 4.40 -17.45
N PRO A 66 -3.12 4.92 -18.33
CA PRO A 66 -3.78 6.22 -18.13
C PRO A 66 -4.57 6.29 -16.83
N ALA A 67 -4.24 7.26 -15.98
CA ALA A 67 -4.98 7.60 -14.78
C ALA A 67 -6.23 8.42 -15.11
N ARG A 68 -7.39 7.97 -14.62
CA ARG A 68 -8.68 8.65 -14.77
C ARG A 68 -9.18 9.27 -13.47
N THR A 69 -8.84 8.64 -12.35
CA THR A 69 -9.26 9.12 -11.04
C THR A 69 -8.12 8.96 -10.06
N ILE A 70 -7.85 10.04 -9.33
CA ILE A 70 -6.83 10.10 -8.28
C ILE A 70 -7.54 10.32 -6.96
N ILE A 71 -7.25 9.47 -5.99
CA ILE A 71 -7.83 9.53 -4.65
C ILE A 71 -6.68 9.64 -3.66
N ILE A 72 -6.61 10.79 -2.99
CA ILE A 72 -5.66 11.04 -1.90
C ILE A 72 -6.41 10.92 -0.59
N GLY A 73 -5.96 10.03 0.31
CA GLY A 73 -6.62 9.80 1.59
C GLY A 73 -6.70 11.07 2.46
N ASN A 74 -5.58 11.78 2.61
CA ASN A 74 -5.50 13.05 3.33
C ASN A 74 -4.73 14.13 2.52
N PRO A 75 -5.42 15.11 1.92
CA PRO A 75 -4.79 16.19 1.15
C PRO A 75 -4.02 17.23 2.00
N GLY A 76 -4.13 17.13 3.34
CA GLY A 76 -3.33 17.93 4.27
C GLY A 76 -1.89 17.40 4.43
N ILE A 77 -1.66 16.11 4.18
CA ILE A 77 -0.34 15.46 4.31
C ILE A 77 0.41 15.52 2.98
N VAL A 78 -0.27 15.18 1.88
CA VAL A 78 0.26 15.26 0.53
C VAL A 78 -0.73 15.93 -0.38
N ASP A 79 -0.24 16.63 -1.38
CA ASP A 79 -1.02 17.11 -2.50
C ASP A 79 -0.44 16.58 -3.80
N GLY A 80 -1.23 16.50 -4.84
CA GLY A 80 -0.69 16.09 -6.12
C GLY A 80 -1.57 16.46 -7.30
N THR A 81 -0.90 16.71 -8.42
CA THR A 81 -1.50 17.19 -9.64
C THR A 81 -1.05 16.31 -10.79
N LEU A 82 -1.98 15.92 -11.66
CA LEU A 82 -1.65 15.24 -12.90
C LEU A 82 -0.97 16.23 -13.84
N SER A 83 0.24 15.89 -14.28
CA SER A 83 0.90 16.61 -15.38
C SER A 83 0.38 16.13 -16.73
N ASP A 84 0.10 14.83 -16.84
CA ASP A 84 -0.56 14.19 -17.97
C ASP A 84 -1.26 12.90 -17.50
N GLU A 85 -1.78 12.09 -18.43
CA GLU A 85 -2.52 10.86 -18.09
C GLU A 85 -1.63 9.76 -17.46
N TYR A 86 -0.30 9.84 -17.62
CA TYR A 86 0.66 8.86 -17.13
C TYR A 86 1.57 9.40 -16.02
N ASN A 87 1.64 10.72 -15.84
CA ASN A 87 2.55 11.37 -14.90
C ASN A 87 1.81 12.27 -13.90
N MET A 88 2.17 12.11 -12.64
CA MET A 88 1.65 12.91 -11.54
C MET A 88 2.80 13.52 -10.74
N VAL A 89 2.68 14.81 -10.42
CA VAL A 89 3.55 15.46 -9.44
C VAL A 89 2.89 15.35 -8.08
N LEU A 90 3.59 14.74 -7.13
CA LEU A 90 3.16 14.57 -5.74
C LEU A 90 4.06 15.37 -4.81
N THR A 91 3.49 16.24 -3.96
CA THR A 91 4.21 17.12 -3.05
C THR A 91 3.87 16.79 -1.59
N GLY A 92 4.89 16.61 -0.76
CA GLY A 92 4.71 16.46 0.69
C GLY A 92 4.43 17.80 1.35
N LYS A 93 3.31 17.94 2.07
CA LYS A 93 2.87 19.18 2.72
C LYS A 93 2.97 19.16 4.25
N ALA A 94 2.79 17.99 4.86
CA ALA A 94 2.90 17.82 6.29
C ALA A 94 3.45 16.44 6.63
N VAL A 95 4.13 16.33 7.77
CA VAL A 95 4.66 15.05 8.25
C VAL A 95 3.50 14.13 8.64
N GLY A 96 3.56 12.88 8.20
CA GLY A 96 2.52 11.89 8.48
C GLY A 96 2.52 10.75 7.48
N ALA A 97 1.52 9.89 7.59
CA ALA A 97 1.28 8.80 6.66
C ALA A 97 -0.14 8.91 6.08
N THR A 98 -0.26 8.65 4.78
CA THR A 98 -1.52 8.60 4.05
C THR A 98 -1.42 7.55 2.95
N ASN A 99 -2.46 7.38 2.16
CA ASN A 99 -2.46 6.54 0.98
C ASN A 99 -2.84 7.35 -0.28
N LEU A 100 -2.44 6.81 -1.42
CA LEU A 100 -2.83 7.24 -2.75
C LEU A 100 -3.39 6.04 -3.49
N ILE A 101 -4.57 6.21 -4.10
CA ILE A 101 -5.20 5.22 -4.97
C ILE A 101 -5.41 5.87 -6.33
N VAL A 102 -4.97 5.16 -7.37
CA VAL A 102 -5.06 5.59 -8.77
C VAL A 102 -5.92 4.59 -9.52
N LEU A 103 -7.00 5.08 -10.12
CA LEU A 103 -7.92 4.29 -10.93
C LEU A 103 -7.82 4.71 -12.39
N GLY A 104 -7.86 3.72 -13.27
CA GLY A 104 -7.92 3.90 -14.72
C GLY A 104 -9.33 3.75 -15.26
N GLU A 105 -9.39 3.39 -16.54
CA GLU A 105 -10.64 3.07 -17.23
C GLU A 105 -11.45 2.00 -16.49
N ALA A 106 -12.77 2.15 -16.51
CA ALA A 106 -13.73 1.23 -15.88
C ALA A 106 -13.47 0.93 -14.40
N GLY A 107 -12.80 1.84 -13.68
CA GLY A 107 -12.51 1.68 -12.25
C GLY A 107 -11.42 0.65 -11.94
N ARG A 108 -10.60 0.25 -12.92
CA ARG A 108 -9.46 -0.63 -12.69
C ARG A 108 -8.43 0.07 -11.80
N GLU A 109 -8.07 -0.55 -10.68
CA GLU A 109 -6.97 -0.07 -9.84
C GLU A 109 -5.64 -0.19 -10.58
N ILE A 110 -4.97 0.94 -10.79
CA ILE A 110 -3.64 1.03 -11.40
C ILE A 110 -2.57 1.00 -10.32
N ALA A 111 -2.80 1.71 -9.21
CA ALA A 111 -1.86 1.78 -8.12
C ALA A 111 -2.58 2.00 -6.77
N HIS A 112 -2.06 1.35 -5.74
CA HIS A 112 -2.42 1.59 -4.35
C HIS A 112 -1.14 1.65 -3.52
N VAL A 113 -0.84 2.86 -3.06
CA VAL A 113 0.46 3.21 -2.48
C VAL A 113 0.24 3.81 -1.10
N LYS A 114 0.98 3.33 -0.11
CA LYS A 114 1.10 4.01 1.19
C LYS A 114 2.18 5.07 1.07
N ILE A 115 1.85 6.32 1.37
CA ILE A 115 2.77 7.44 1.35
C ILE A 115 3.18 7.78 2.78
N SER A 116 4.49 7.90 3.00
CA SER A 116 5.07 8.38 4.26
C SER A 116 5.80 9.67 3.98
N VAL A 117 5.33 10.77 4.59
CA VAL A 117 5.99 12.06 4.55
C VAL A 117 6.81 12.24 5.81
N SER A 118 8.11 12.39 5.65
CA SER A 118 9.03 12.67 6.76
C SER A 118 9.68 14.02 6.57
N ALA A 119 9.93 14.74 7.67
CA ALA A 119 10.92 15.80 7.65
C ALA A 119 12.25 15.18 7.19
N SER A 120 12.88 15.74 6.15
CA SER A 120 14.18 15.26 5.71
C SER A 120 15.15 15.35 6.89
N ALA A 121 15.60 14.21 7.41
CA ALA A 121 16.69 14.15 8.38
C ALA A 121 17.99 14.78 7.81
N ASN A 122 18.07 14.85 6.49
CA ASN A 122 19.14 15.53 5.77
C ASN A 122 19.09 17.04 5.96
N GLN A 123 18.01 17.66 6.42
CA GLN A 123 18.00 19.12 6.59
C GLN A 123 18.49 19.57 7.95
N VAL A 124 18.32 18.77 9.01
CA VAL A 124 18.78 19.10 10.36
C VAL A 124 19.19 17.84 11.12
N THR A 125 20.44 17.77 11.61
CA THR A 125 20.96 16.67 12.44
C THR A 125 21.64 17.21 13.69
N THR A 126 21.65 16.45 14.78
CA THR A 126 22.37 16.82 16.01
C THR A 126 23.57 15.92 16.19
N VAL A 127 24.77 16.51 16.31
CA VAL A 127 26.01 15.78 16.58
C VAL A 127 26.39 15.98 18.04
N TYR A 128 26.61 14.87 18.74
CA TYR A 128 27.06 14.85 20.13
C TYR A 128 28.58 14.67 20.20
N HIS A 129 29.28 15.67 20.72
CA HIS A 129 30.71 15.65 21.03
C HIS A 129 30.90 15.58 22.55
N GLY A 130 30.72 14.37 23.10
CA GLY A 130 30.76 14.15 24.55
C GLY A 130 29.66 14.91 25.27
N ALA A 131 30.06 15.89 26.10
CA ALA A 131 29.16 16.75 26.88
C ALA A 131 28.62 17.97 26.10
N ALA A 132 28.88 18.08 24.80
CA ALA A 132 28.34 19.13 23.94
C ALA A 132 27.49 18.53 22.82
N GLN A 133 26.39 19.18 22.50
CA GLN A 133 25.58 18.92 21.32
C GLN A 133 25.61 20.13 20.38
N GLN A 134 25.66 19.87 19.08
CA GLN A 134 25.55 20.91 18.07
C GLN A 134 24.58 20.48 16.97
N VAL A 135 23.63 21.35 16.68
CA VAL A 135 22.66 21.17 15.60
C VAL A 135 23.31 21.62 14.29
N TYR A 136 23.14 20.85 13.23
CA TYR A 136 23.67 21.11 11.89
C TYR A 136 22.53 21.09 10.88
N SER A 137 22.61 21.95 9.85
CA SER A 137 21.75 21.87 8.67
C SER A 137 22.53 21.32 7.48
N CYS A 138 22.04 20.25 6.84
CA CYS A 138 22.80 19.42 5.90
C CYS A 138 22.18 19.33 4.49
N ILE A 139 21.76 20.46 3.90
CA ILE A 139 21.15 20.49 2.57
C ILE A 139 22.10 19.96 1.47
N ASP A 140 23.34 20.48 1.40
CA ASP A 140 24.42 20.00 0.52
C ASP A 140 25.73 19.80 1.29
N THR A 141 26.03 20.73 2.20
CA THR A 141 27.12 20.63 3.17
C THR A 141 26.57 20.93 4.56
N CYS A 142 27.01 20.18 5.57
CA CYS A 142 26.55 20.39 6.93
C CYS A 142 27.14 21.68 7.51
N ARG A 143 26.28 22.62 7.91
CA ARG A 143 26.66 23.86 8.60
C ARG A 143 26.04 23.93 9.99
N PRO A 144 26.78 24.39 11.02
CA PRO A 144 26.23 24.50 12.37
C PRO A 144 25.10 25.55 12.41
N VAL A 145 24.06 25.23 13.15
CA VAL A 145 22.90 26.08 13.42
C VAL A 145 22.97 26.51 14.87
N GLY A 146 23.20 27.80 15.11
CA GLY A 146 23.36 28.33 16.46
C GLY A 146 24.71 27.99 17.10
N LYS A 147 24.80 28.15 18.42
CA LYS A 147 25.99 27.79 19.20
C LYS A 147 25.83 26.38 19.77
N ALA A 148 26.95 25.67 19.92
CA ALA A 148 26.98 24.41 20.65
C ALA A 148 26.43 24.59 22.07
N GLU A 149 25.53 23.70 22.46
CA GLU A 149 24.93 23.67 23.79
C GLU A 149 25.47 22.47 24.56
N PRO A 150 25.56 22.51 25.90
CA PRO A 150 25.91 21.34 26.69
C PRO A 150 24.83 20.25 26.54
N SER A 151 25.22 18.99 26.30
CA SER A 151 24.30 17.85 26.31
C SER A 151 23.92 17.54 27.75
N LYS A 152 22.60 17.38 27.97
CA LYS A 152 22.00 17.19 29.30
C LYS A 152 22.28 15.79 29.84
#